data_AF-A0A8X7T2S9-F1
#
_entry.id   AF-A0A8X7T2S9-F1
#
_cell.length_a   1.000
_cell.length_b   1.000
_cell.length_c   1.000
_cell.angle_alpha   90.00
_cell.angle_beta   90.00
_cell.angle_gamma   90.00
#
_symmetry.space_group_name_H-M   'P 1'
#
loop_
_entity.id
_entity.type
_entity.pdbx_description
1 polymer ?
#
loop_
_entity_poly.entity_id
_entity_poly.type
_entity_poly.pdbx_seq_one_letter_code
_entity_poly.pdbx_strand_id
1 'polypeptide(L)'
;MSAPLLPKVVLTRASLPSPLLRQAHEAKLINLIAYDDSSEGASRDWLLLNARDAHALVVFLSDTIDAELIDQAGPQLKVVSTMSVGVDHIDVGLLHERGIKIGYTPTVLNEAVAELSLNLALMSTRNFSRALSVVAKGEWGSHPWTPLAFCGPSLRGKTIGFYGFGAIAQSIVLLLPPFHPRTILYTTSRPTPFDPSLSDDRWKVLRNGGWQYVAEMRTKAKMPEIEIRNVPDLHELASQVDVLFVMASLNPSTKHAINAEVLSKMRPDAHLINTSRGPLVDTSALAGALRQNKIAGAGLDVLEGEPNIPASHPLLAEDVRDRVVLLPHIGSATNEARRAMADWAARNALGGLGVSKEEHGQNNGEKWTMPAEYGA
;
A
#
# COMPACT_ATOMS: atom_id res chain seq x y z
N MET A 1 -9.40 19.09 -44.99
CA MET A 1 -8.56 18.37 -44.02
C MET A 1 -9.43 18.04 -42.82
N SER A 2 -9.62 16.77 -42.48
CA SER A 2 -10.32 16.40 -41.24
C SER A 2 -9.52 16.95 -40.05
N ALA A 3 -10.21 17.46 -39.02
CA ALA A 3 -9.55 17.82 -37.78
C ALA A 3 -8.73 16.61 -37.27
N PRO A 4 -7.53 16.82 -36.69
CA PRO A 4 -6.78 15.72 -36.11
C PRO A 4 -7.63 15.03 -35.04
N LEU A 5 -7.72 13.70 -35.09
CA LEU A 5 -8.41 12.91 -34.07
C LEU A 5 -7.72 13.14 -32.72
N LEU A 6 -8.49 13.58 -31.72
CA LEU A 6 -7.98 13.78 -30.37
C LEU A 6 -7.56 12.43 -29.77
N PRO A 7 -6.43 12.37 -29.04
CA PRO A 7 -6.01 11.13 -28.39
C PRO A 7 -7.09 10.69 -27.39
N LYS A 8 -7.51 9.43 -27.53
CA LYS A 8 -8.52 8.82 -26.67
C LYS A 8 -7.91 8.40 -25.33
N VAL A 9 -8.51 8.84 -24.23
CA VAL A 9 -8.13 8.46 -22.86
C VAL A 9 -9.30 7.73 -22.22
N VAL A 10 -9.07 6.53 -21.71
CA VAL A 10 -10.08 5.75 -21.00
C VAL A 10 -9.81 5.85 -19.50
N LEU A 11 -10.80 6.28 -18.73
CA LEU A 11 -10.77 6.37 -17.28
C LEU A 11 -11.77 5.37 -16.70
N THR A 12 -11.31 4.39 -15.94
CA THR A 12 -12.18 3.30 -15.44
C THR A 12 -13.06 3.70 -14.24
N ARG A 13 -12.90 4.92 -13.70
CA ARG A 13 -13.76 5.49 -12.65
C ARG A 13 -13.83 7.03 -12.75
N ALA A 14 -15.00 7.60 -13.01
CA ALA A 14 -15.21 9.05 -13.12
C ALA A 14 -14.92 9.84 -11.83
N SER A 15 -14.99 9.16 -10.68
CA SER A 15 -14.78 9.66 -9.31
C SER A 15 -13.33 9.98 -8.99
N LEU A 16 -12.42 9.81 -9.96
CA LEU A 16 -11.04 10.27 -9.84
C LEU A 16 -11.02 11.71 -9.29
N PRO A 17 -10.47 11.93 -8.07
CA PRO A 17 -10.53 13.24 -7.40
C PRO A 17 -9.45 14.19 -7.93
N SER A 18 -9.39 14.35 -9.26
CA SER A 18 -8.55 15.29 -9.98
C SER A 18 -9.32 15.91 -11.14
N PRO A 19 -9.26 17.24 -11.35
CA PRO A 19 -9.93 17.88 -12.47
C PRO A 19 -9.15 17.76 -13.79
N LEU A 20 -7.88 17.34 -13.77
CA LEU A 20 -6.94 17.53 -14.89
C LEU A 20 -7.39 16.85 -16.19
N LEU A 21 -7.91 15.61 -16.12
CA LEU A 21 -8.42 14.92 -17.32
C LEU A 21 -9.69 15.58 -17.87
N ARG A 22 -10.58 16.04 -16.99
CA ARG A 22 -11.80 16.77 -17.40
C ARG A 22 -11.46 18.11 -18.04
N GLN A 23 -10.55 18.87 -17.45
CA GLN A 23 -10.05 20.12 -18.00
C GLN A 23 -9.38 19.92 -19.36
N ALA A 24 -8.54 18.88 -19.52
CA ALA A 24 -7.92 18.56 -20.81
C ALA A 24 -8.95 18.14 -21.87
N HIS A 25 -10.04 17.48 -21.47
CA HIS A 25 -11.14 17.13 -22.36
C HIS A 25 -11.94 18.36 -22.80
N GLU A 26 -12.30 19.24 -21.86
CA GLU A 26 -13.01 20.51 -22.12
C GLU A 26 -12.19 21.45 -23.02
N ALA A 27 -10.86 21.47 -22.84
CA ALA A 27 -9.90 22.18 -23.68
C ALA A 27 -9.69 21.54 -25.06
N LYS A 28 -10.36 20.41 -25.37
CA LYS A 28 -10.21 19.66 -26.63
C LYS A 28 -8.77 19.19 -26.89
N LEU A 29 -8.03 18.86 -25.84
CA LEU A 29 -6.69 18.27 -25.93
C LEU A 29 -6.75 16.74 -26.00
N ILE A 30 -7.79 16.15 -25.40
CA ILE A 30 -8.04 14.69 -25.36
C ILE A 30 -9.52 14.39 -25.58
N ASN A 31 -9.82 13.16 -26.01
CA ASN A 31 -11.16 12.60 -25.94
C ASN A 31 -11.25 11.66 -24.72
N LEU A 32 -11.92 12.10 -23.66
CA LEU A 32 -12.04 11.35 -22.41
C LEU A 32 -13.29 10.45 -22.44
N ILE A 33 -13.10 9.15 -22.26
CA ILE A 33 -14.16 8.17 -22.02
C ILE A 33 -14.05 7.71 -20.58
N ALA A 34 -15.01 8.08 -19.75
CA ALA A 34 -15.02 7.72 -18.34
C ALA A 34 -16.17 6.74 -18.05
N TYR A 35 -15.91 5.75 -17.21
CA TYR A 35 -16.95 4.89 -16.64
C TYR A 35 -17.65 5.63 -15.51
N ASP A 36 -18.98 5.66 -15.55
CA ASP A 36 -19.81 6.31 -14.53
C ASP A 36 -19.63 5.65 -13.16
N ASP A 37 -19.68 6.46 -12.11
CA ASP A 37 -19.43 6.01 -10.75
C ASP A 37 -20.56 5.15 -10.18
N SER A 38 -20.54 3.86 -10.49
CA SER A 38 -21.20 2.85 -9.67
C SER A 38 -20.32 2.49 -8.46
N SER A 39 -20.93 1.88 -7.43
CA SER A 39 -20.18 1.28 -6.31
C SER A 39 -19.19 0.20 -6.78
N GLU A 40 -19.42 -0.35 -7.97
CA GLU A 40 -18.54 -1.30 -8.65
C GLU A 40 -17.66 -0.55 -9.67
N GLY A 41 -16.40 -0.96 -9.81
CA GLY A 41 -15.52 -0.43 -10.86
C GLY A 41 -15.98 -0.85 -12.26
N ALA A 42 -15.33 -0.32 -13.30
CA ALA A 42 -15.64 -0.70 -14.67
C ALA A 42 -15.56 -2.23 -14.87
N SER A 43 -16.59 -2.81 -15.50
CA SER A 43 -16.55 -4.23 -15.85
C SER A 43 -15.46 -4.51 -16.88
N ARG A 44 -14.96 -5.75 -16.90
CA ARG A 44 -13.97 -6.19 -17.90
C ARG A 44 -14.47 -5.97 -19.33
N ASP A 45 -15.72 -6.30 -19.61
CA ASP A 45 -16.33 -6.10 -20.93
C ASP A 45 -16.39 -4.62 -21.32
N TRP A 46 -16.75 -3.75 -20.37
CA TRP A 46 -16.74 -2.30 -20.62
C TRP A 46 -15.33 -1.82 -20.92
N LEU A 47 -14.34 -2.26 -20.15
CA LEU A 47 -12.95 -1.89 -20.33
C LEU A 47 -12.40 -2.35 -21.68
N LEU A 48 -12.64 -3.61 -22.08
CA LEU A 48 -12.22 -4.14 -23.39
C LEU A 48 -12.89 -3.39 -24.55
N LEU A 49 -14.20 -3.10 -24.44
CA LEU A 49 -14.92 -2.34 -25.47
C LEU A 49 -14.36 -0.92 -25.62
N ASN A 50 -14.13 -0.23 -24.50
CA ASN A 50 -13.72 1.17 -24.51
C ASN A 50 -12.22 1.35 -24.69
N ALA A 51 -11.39 0.35 -24.39
CA ALA A 51 -9.97 0.38 -24.66
C ALA A 51 -9.65 0.44 -26.15
N ARG A 52 -10.54 -0.04 -27.03
CA ARG A 52 -10.35 0.03 -28.49
C ARG A 52 -9.92 1.42 -28.95
N ASP A 53 -8.78 1.47 -29.61
CA ASP A 53 -8.14 2.69 -30.09
C ASP A 53 -7.74 3.72 -29.02
N ALA A 54 -7.64 3.31 -27.76
CA ALA A 54 -7.17 4.15 -26.67
C ALA A 54 -5.69 4.49 -26.84
N HIS A 55 -5.36 5.74 -26.57
CA HIS A 55 -3.98 6.23 -26.53
C HIS A 55 -3.43 6.24 -25.11
N ALA A 56 -4.31 6.32 -24.10
CA ALA A 56 -3.97 6.19 -22.70
C ALA A 56 -5.07 5.46 -21.92
N LEU A 57 -4.67 4.68 -20.93
CA LEU A 57 -5.56 4.09 -19.93
C LEU A 57 -5.24 4.68 -18.55
N VAL A 58 -6.26 5.10 -17.81
CA VAL A 58 -6.18 5.49 -16.40
C VAL A 58 -6.98 4.50 -15.58
N VAL A 59 -6.28 3.70 -14.81
CA VAL A 59 -6.76 2.47 -14.18
C VAL A 59 -6.55 2.47 -12.66
N PHE A 60 -7.17 1.53 -11.97
CA PHE A 60 -7.08 1.33 -10.53
C PHE A 60 -6.66 -0.11 -10.22
N LEU A 61 -6.35 -0.40 -8.95
CA LEU A 61 -5.87 -1.72 -8.49
C LEU A 61 -6.81 -2.89 -8.82
N SER A 62 -8.09 -2.63 -9.07
CA SER A 62 -9.09 -3.65 -9.41
C SER A 62 -9.07 -4.07 -10.87
N ASP A 63 -8.45 -3.27 -11.73
CA ASP A 63 -8.46 -3.48 -13.18
C ASP A 63 -7.31 -4.42 -13.54
N THR A 64 -7.54 -5.45 -14.35
CA THR A 64 -6.45 -6.33 -14.84
C THR A 64 -5.94 -5.82 -16.17
N ILE A 65 -4.63 -5.55 -16.29
CA ILE A 65 -3.99 -5.04 -17.50
C ILE A 65 -3.05 -6.12 -18.03
N ASP A 66 -3.61 -6.97 -18.88
CA ASP A 66 -2.99 -8.16 -19.47
C ASP A 66 -2.89 -8.03 -21.00
N ALA A 67 -2.42 -9.09 -21.65
CA ALA A 67 -2.25 -9.12 -23.11
C ALA A 67 -3.54 -8.86 -23.88
N GLU A 68 -4.67 -9.42 -23.44
CA GLU A 68 -5.96 -9.21 -24.11
C GLU A 68 -6.35 -7.74 -24.13
N LEU A 69 -6.24 -7.03 -22.99
CA LEU A 69 -6.57 -5.62 -22.94
C LEU A 69 -5.64 -4.76 -23.79
N ILE A 70 -4.34 -5.05 -23.72
CA ILE A 70 -3.32 -4.33 -24.48
C ILE A 70 -3.50 -4.55 -25.99
N ASP A 71 -3.86 -5.78 -26.41
CA ASP A 71 -4.21 -6.10 -27.80
C ASP A 71 -5.48 -5.38 -28.27
N GLN A 72 -6.52 -5.34 -27.44
CA GLN A 72 -7.74 -4.59 -27.76
C GLN A 72 -7.47 -3.10 -27.91
N ALA A 73 -6.57 -2.53 -27.10
CA ALA A 73 -6.24 -1.10 -27.18
C ALA A 73 -5.53 -0.73 -28.50
N GLY A 74 -4.69 -1.63 -29.00
CA GLY A 74 -4.00 -1.48 -30.28
C GLY A 74 -2.66 -0.73 -30.19
N PRO A 75 -1.94 -0.62 -31.32
CA PRO A 75 -0.56 -0.07 -31.38
C PRO A 75 -0.44 1.42 -31.04
N GLN A 76 -1.55 2.15 -30.96
CA GLN A 76 -1.60 3.57 -30.59
C GLN A 76 -1.52 3.81 -29.07
N LEU A 77 -1.66 2.77 -28.24
CA LEU A 77 -1.58 2.91 -26.79
C LEU A 77 -0.17 3.36 -26.40
N LYS A 78 -0.06 4.52 -25.75
CA LYS A 78 1.23 5.12 -25.37
C LYS A 78 1.52 5.01 -23.89
N VAL A 79 0.50 4.99 -23.05
CA VAL A 79 0.65 5.01 -21.59
C VAL A 79 -0.49 4.29 -20.86
N VAL A 80 -0.13 3.51 -19.85
CA VAL A 80 -1.03 3.01 -18.82
C VAL A 80 -0.66 3.68 -17.50
N SER A 81 -1.60 4.41 -16.90
CA SER A 81 -1.41 5.13 -15.64
C SER A 81 -2.31 4.55 -14.58
N THR A 82 -1.74 4.04 -13.49
CA THR A 82 -2.49 3.49 -12.37
C THR A 82 -2.51 4.43 -11.18
N MET A 83 -3.66 4.57 -10.53
CA MET A 83 -3.78 5.22 -9.23
C MET A 83 -3.43 4.23 -8.09
N SER A 84 -2.20 3.72 -8.11
CA SER A 84 -1.66 2.77 -7.13
C SER A 84 -0.13 2.83 -7.09
N VAL A 85 0.48 2.29 -6.02
CA VAL A 85 1.94 2.06 -5.96
C VAL A 85 2.32 0.68 -6.46
N GLY A 86 1.62 -0.36 -6.01
CA GLY A 86 1.81 -1.68 -6.59
C GLY A 86 1.22 -1.75 -7.99
N VAL A 87 1.91 -2.52 -8.82
CA VAL A 87 1.64 -2.73 -10.26
C VAL A 87 1.41 -4.20 -10.57
N ASP A 88 1.10 -5.01 -9.54
CA ASP A 88 0.88 -6.45 -9.64
C ASP A 88 -0.33 -6.84 -10.51
N HIS A 89 -1.25 -5.90 -10.75
CA HIS A 89 -2.38 -6.02 -11.67
C HIS A 89 -2.03 -5.67 -13.13
N ILE A 90 -0.77 -5.35 -13.42
CA ILE A 90 -0.28 -4.90 -14.74
C ILE A 90 0.85 -5.80 -15.22
N ASP A 91 0.76 -6.28 -16.46
CA ASP A 91 1.88 -6.93 -17.14
C ASP A 91 2.92 -5.89 -17.59
N VAL A 92 3.77 -5.48 -16.65
CA VAL A 92 4.84 -4.49 -16.86
C VAL A 92 5.83 -4.94 -17.95
N GLY A 93 6.11 -6.24 -18.03
CA GLY A 93 7.00 -6.81 -19.04
C GLY A 93 6.45 -6.58 -20.44
N LEU A 94 5.18 -6.90 -20.65
CA LEU A 94 4.49 -6.69 -21.92
C LEU A 94 4.39 -5.20 -22.31
N LEU A 95 4.11 -4.32 -21.35
CA LEU A 95 4.11 -2.87 -21.62
C LEU A 95 5.48 -2.40 -22.11
N HIS A 96 6.56 -2.85 -21.45
CA HIS A 96 7.92 -2.52 -21.84
C HIS A 96 8.27 -3.06 -23.25
N GLU A 97 7.93 -4.32 -23.54
CA GLU A 97 8.14 -4.93 -24.87
C GLU A 97 7.45 -4.16 -26.00
N ARG A 98 6.28 -3.56 -25.72
CA ARG A 98 5.51 -2.77 -26.68
C ARG A 98 5.83 -1.28 -26.67
N GLY A 99 6.81 -0.83 -25.89
CA GLY A 99 7.16 0.58 -25.76
C GLY A 99 6.07 1.45 -25.12
N ILE A 100 5.17 0.83 -24.35
CA ILE A 100 4.09 1.50 -23.65
C ILE A 100 4.60 1.96 -22.28
N LYS A 101 4.38 3.23 -21.98
CA LYS A 101 4.81 3.86 -20.72
C LYS A 101 3.91 3.42 -19.55
N ILE A 102 4.47 3.26 -18.36
CA ILE A 102 3.74 2.97 -17.12
C ILE A 102 3.87 4.11 -16.09
N GLY A 103 2.74 4.69 -15.71
CA GLY A 103 2.65 5.64 -14.61
C GLY A 103 2.05 5.01 -13.36
N TYR A 104 2.62 5.30 -12.19
CA TYR A 104 2.12 4.87 -10.88
C TYR A 104 2.28 6.02 -9.86
N THR A 105 1.86 5.84 -8.61
CA THR A 105 1.76 6.95 -7.62
C THR A 105 2.65 6.75 -6.38
N PRO A 106 3.99 6.62 -6.51
CA PRO A 106 4.89 6.46 -5.37
C PRO A 106 4.90 7.70 -4.48
N THR A 107 5.38 7.53 -3.25
CA THR A 107 5.64 8.56 -2.23
C THR A 107 4.42 9.31 -1.66
N VAL A 108 3.45 9.72 -2.48
CA VAL A 108 2.29 10.55 -2.11
C VAL A 108 1.30 9.90 -1.14
N LEU A 109 1.44 8.59 -0.89
CA LEU A 109 0.59 7.82 0.01
C LEU A 109 1.34 7.23 1.21
N ASN A 110 2.66 7.44 1.30
CA ASN A 110 3.50 6.76 2.29
C ASN A 110 3.06 7.06 3.72
N GLU A 111 2.75 8.33 4.02
CA GLU A 111 2.30 8.77 5.34
C GLU A 111 0.96 8.14 5.72
N ALA A 112 -0.03 8.19 4.82
CA ALA A 112 -1.34 7.58 5.05
C ALA A 112 -1.24 6.07 5.37
N VAL A 113 -0.45 5.32 4.60
CA VAL A 113 -0.25 3.89 4.85
C VAL A 113 0.54 3.66 6.13
N ALA A 114 1.55 4.49 6.43
CA ALA A 114 2.33 4.35 7.65
C ALA A 114 1.48 4.59 8.91
N GLU A 115 0.64 5.62 8.90
CA GLU A 115 -0.32 5.92 9.96
C GLU A 115 -1.31 4.77 10.18
N LEU A 116 -1.91 4.25 9.10
CA LEU A 116 -2.83 3.12 9.19
C LEU A 116 -2.14 1.85 9.69
N SER A 117 -0.92 1.59 9.22
CA SER A 117 -0.14 0.41 9.65
C SER A 117 0.17 0.46 11.14
N LEU A 118 0.62 1.62 11.63
CA LEU A 118 0.86 1.82 13.05
C LEU A 118 -0.44 1.74 13.85
N ASN A 119 -1.55 2.28 13.33
CA ASN A 119 -2.87 2.15 13.94
C ASN A 119 -3.29 0.67 14.06
N LEU A 120 -3.14 -0.14 13.01
CA LEU A 120 -3.41 -1.58 13.04
C LEU A 120 -2.55 -2.29 14.09
N ALA A 121 -1.28 -1.91 14.23
CA ALA A 121 -0.42 -2.44 15.29
C ALA A 121 -0.97 -2.11 16.68
N LEU A 122 -1.37 -0.86 16.91
CA LEU A 122 -1.98 -0.42 18.18
C LEU A 122 -3.31 -1.13 18.44
N MET A 123 -4.18 -1.24 17.43
CA MET A 123 -5.46 -1.94 17.55
C MET A 123 -5.25 -3.42 17.87
N SER A 124 -4.33 -4.09 17.18
CA SER A 124 -4.03 -5.51 17.40
C SER A 124 -3.46 -5.75 18.79
N THR A 125 -2.43 -4.99 19.19
CA THR A 125 -1.78 -5.10 20.52
C THR A 125 -2.65 -4.68 21.70
N ARG A 126 -3.79 -4.03 21.46
CA ARG A 126 -4.72 -3.57 22.51
C ARG A 126 -6.05 -4.33 22.50
N ASN A 127 -6.11 -5.49 21.83
CA ASN A 127 -7.31 -6.34 21.73
C ASN A 127 -8.56 -5.57 21.25
N PHE A 128 -8.37 -4.65 20.30
CA PHE A 128 -9.40 -3.69 19.92
C PHE A 128 -10.64 -4.36 19.34
N SER A 129 -10.50 -5.38 18.49
CA SER A 129 -11.63 -6.12 17.90
C SER A 129 -12.53 -6.75 18.95
N ARG A 130 -11.92 -7.42 19.93
CA ARG A 130 -12.65 -8.01 21.07
C ARG A 130 -13.39 -6.94 21.86
N ALA A 131 -12.71 -5.83 22.18
CA ALA A 131 -13.32 -4.73 22.94
C ALA A 131 -14.51 -4.11 22.17
N LEU A 132 -14.35 -3.85 20.86
CA LEU A 132 -15.42 -3.36 20.01
C LEU A 132 -16.60 -4.35 19.92
N SER A 133 -16.33 -5.64 19.77
CA SER A 133 -17.39 -6.65 19.71
C SER A 133 -18.23 -6.66 20.99
N VAL A 134 -17.61 -6.54 22.16
CA VAL A 134 -18.33 -6.50 23.45
C VAL A 134 -19.26 -5.30 23.51
N VAL A 135 -18.78 -4.12 23.09
CA VAL A 135 -19.62 -2.91 23.06
C VAL A 135 -20.75 -3.05 22.02
N ALA A 136 -20.44 -3.50 20.81
CA ALA A 136 -21.41 -3.61 19.71
C ALA A 136 -22.55 -4.60 20.01
N LYS A 137 -22.27 -5.65 20.81
CA LYS A 137 -23.28 -6.63 21.25
C LYS A 137 -24.08 -6.20 22.48
N GLY A 138 -23.77 -5.05 23.09
CA GLY A 138 -24.39 -4.61 24.34
C GLY A 138 -23.92 -5.38 25.58
N GLU A 139 -22.79 -6.10 25.48
CA GLU A 139 -22.28 -7.00 26.52
C GLU A 139 -21.34 -6.31 27.50
N TRP A 140 -21.17 -4.98 27.41
CA TRP A 140 -20.26 -4.23 28.30
C TRP A 140 -20.64 -4.40 29.78
N GLY A 141 -21.94 -4.43 30.11
CA GLY A 141 -22.38 -4.66 31.50
C GLY A 141 -21.86 -5.98 32.11
N SER A 142 -21.61 -6.99 31.28
CA SER A 142 -21.05 -8.30 31.67
C SER A 142 -19.52 -8.35 31.60
N HIS A 143 -18.88 -7.30 31.10
CA HIS A 143 -17.43 -7.15 31.00
C HIS A 143 -17.00 -5.82 31.64
N PRO A 144 -17.25 -5.63 32.96
CA PRO A 144 -16.87 -4.41 33.65
C PRO A 144 -15.35 -4.24 33.65
N TRP A 145 -14.91 -3.04 34.03
CA TRP A 145 -13.48 -2.80 34.25
C TRP A 145 -12.95 -3.81 35.29
N THR A 146 -11.89 -4.52 34.92
CA THR A 146 -11.08 -5.34 35.83
C THR A 146 -9.60 -5.10 35.51
N PRO A 147 -8.67 -5.36 36.45
CA PRO A 147 -7.26 -4.98 36.29
C PRO A 147 -6.59 -5.51 35.01
N LEU A 148 -7.05 -6.63 34.45
CA LEU A 148 -6.48 -7.26 33.26
C LEU A 148 -7.46 -7.33 32.08
N ALA A 149 -8.64 -6.72 32.18
CA ALA A 149 -9.62 -6.74 31.10
C ALA A 149 -9.03 -6.13 29.82
N PHE A 150 -9.04 -6.90 28.74
CA PHE A 150 -8.56 -6.51 27.41
C PHE A 150 -7.09 -6.05 27.34
N CYS A 151 -6.28 -6.26 28.39
CA CYS A 151 -4.87 -5.89 28.39
C CYS A 151 -4.11 -6.63 27.29
N GLY A 152 -3.26 -5.90 26.59
CA GLY A 152 -2.29 -6.44 25.64
C GLY A 152 -0.98 -5.65 25.72
N PRO A 153 0.04 -6.07 24.96
CA PRO A 153 1.39 -5.54 25.10
C PRO A 153 1.50 -4.07 24.68
N SER A 154 2.37 -3.32 25.35
CA SER A 154 2.84 -2.01 24.87
C SER A 154 3.97 -2.19 23.84
N LEU A 155 4.06 -1.29 22.85
CA LEU A 155 5.20 -1.17 21.93
C LEU A 155 6.49 -0.72 22.63
N ARG A 156 6.40 -0.18 23.86
CA ARG A 156 7.56 0.23 24.64
C ARG A 156 8.50 -0.95 24.89
N GLY A 157 9.78 -0.74 24.57
CA GLY A 157 10.84 -1.71 24.75
C GLY A 157 10.76 -2.94 23.84
N LYS A 158 9.87 -2.94 22.84
CA LYS A 158 9.67 -4.06 21.91
C LYS A 158 10.63 -4.03 20.74
N THR A 159 10.80 -5.19 20.12
CA THR A 159 11.46 -5.36 18.83
C THR A 159 10.41 -5.31 17.72
N ILE A 160 10.54 -4.35 16.82
CA ILE A 160 9.64 -4.16 15.68
C ILE A 160 10.33 -4.65 14.41
N GLY A 161 9.69 -5.56 13.68
CA GLY A 161 10.21 -6.18 12.46
C GLY A 161 9.54 -5.66 11.21
N PHE A 162 10.30 -5.56 10.12
CA PHE A 162 9.78 -5.23 8.79
C PHE A 162 10.25 -6.26 7.75
N TYR A 163 9.31 -7.04 7.20
CA TYR A 163 9.58 -7.83 6.00
C TYR A 163 9.37 -6.93 4.78
N GLY A 164 10.47 -6.41 4.23
CA GLY A 164 10.48 -5.31 3.26
C GLY A 164 10.74 -3.97 3.94
N PHE A 165 11.78 -3.25 3.51
CA PHE A 165 12.22 -2.00 4.15
C PHE A 165 12.31 -0.82 3.18
N GLY A 166 11.25 -0.66 2.39
CA GLY A 166 11.10 0.42 1.42
C GLY A 166 10.57 1.72 2.03
N ALA A 167 10.02 2.58 1.17
CA ALA A 167 9.59 3.92 1.53
C ALA A 167 8.52 3.96 2.63
N ILE A 168 7.51 3.08 2.55
CA ILE A 168 6.42 2.99 3.56
C ILE A 168 6.96 2.51 4.90
N ALA A 169 7.81 1.46 4.91
CA ALA A 169 8.41 0.95 6.14
C ALA A 169 9.24 2.02 6.85
N GLN A 170 10.02 2.81 6.11
CA GLN A 170 10.77 3.94 6.64
C GLN A 170 9.86 5.06 7.18
N SER A 171 8.73 5.33 6.52
CA SER A 171 7.71 6.25 7.05
C SER A 171 7.10 5.75 8.37
N ILE A 172 6.88 4.44 8.53
CA ILE A 172 6.46 3.87 9.83
C ILE A 172 7.56 4.08 10.87
N VAL A 173 8.83 3.87 10.52
CA VAL A 173 9.96 4.09 11.44
C VAL A 173 10.03 5.53 11.94
N LEU A 174 9.66 6.53 11.14
CA LEU A 174 9.59 7.93 11.57
C LEU A 174 8.51 8.19 12.63
N LEU A 175 7.44 7.38 12.67
CA LEU A 175 6.33 7.50 13.64
C LEU A 175 6.57 6.75 14.95
N LEU A 176 7.50 5.78 14.97
CA LEU A 176 7.78 4.92 16.14
C LEU A 176 8.51 5.57 17.34
N PRO A 177 9.36 6.60 17.21
CA PRO A 177 10.18 7.09 18.33
C PRO A 177 9.42 7.46 19.61
N PRO A 178 8.23 8.11 19.55
CA PRO A 178 7.40 8.38 20.73
C PRO A 178 6.90 7.12 21.46
N PHE A 179 6.85 5.96 20.79
CA PHE A 179 6.44 4.69 21.39
C PHE A 179 7.58 3.96 22.09
N HIS A 180 8.81 4.47 21.97
CA HIS A 180 10.02 3.93 22.60
C HIS A 180 10.26 2.44 22.33
N PRO A 181 10.25 1.97 21.06
CA PRO A 181 10.72 0.63 20.77
C PRO A 181 12.19 0.50 21.18
N ARG A 182 12.63 -0.72 21.44
CA ARG A 182 14.03 -1.02 21.75
C ARG A 182 14.84 -1.20 20.46
N THR A 183 14.30 -2.00 19.55
CA THR A 183 15.01 -2.45 18.35
C THR A 183 14.07 -2.43 17.14
N ILE A 184 14.60 -2.05 15.99
CA ILE A 184 13.97 -2.16 14.67
C ILE A 184 14.80 -3.12 13.83
N LEU A 185 14.19 -4.23 13.42
CA LEU A 185 14.79 -5.23 12.55
C LEU A 185 14.11 -5.20 11.19
N TYR A 186 14.86 -5.47 10.12
CA TYR A 186 14.26 -5.50 8.80
C TYR A 186 14.96 -6.44 7.84
N THR A 187 14.21 -6.93 6.86
CA THR A 187 14.71 -7.68 5.71
C THR A 187 14.50 -6.88 4.43
N THR A 188 15.43 -7.02 3.48
CA THR A 188 15.37 -6.46 2.13
C THR A 188 15.69 -7.55 1.12
N SER A 189 15.21 -7.41 -0.13
CA SER A 189 15.53 -8.36 -1.21
C SER A 189 17.02 -8.46 -1.49
N ARG A 190 17.77 -7.38 -1.23
CA ARG A 190 19.23 -7.34 -1.24
C ARG A 190 19.71 -6.97 0.16
N PRO A 191 20.31 -7.91 0.92
CA PRO A 191 20.81 -7.64 2.27
C PRO A 191 21.68 -6.39 2.30
N THR A 192 21.25 -5.42 3.12
CA THR A 192 21.87 -4.10 3.18
C THR A 192 21.93 -3.69 4.65
N PRO A 193 23.12 -3.54 5.24
CA PRO A 193 23.25 -3.00 6.59
C PRO A 193 22.68 -1.59 6.69
N PHE A 194 22.16 -1.24 7.88
CA PHE A 194 21.69 0.12 8.13
C PHE A 194 22.89 1.08 8.13
N ASP A 195 22.77 2.20 7.41
CA ASP A 195 23.76 3.28 7.41
C ASP A 195 23.25 4.42 8.29
N PRO A 196 23.80 4.62 9.51
CA PRO A 196 23.37 5.69 10.40
C PRO A 196 23.61 7.10 9.84
N SER A 197 24.52 7.25 8.86
CA SER A 197 24.75 8.55 8.20
C SER A 197 23.66 8.91 7.20
N LEU A 198 22.85 7.92 6.78
CA LEU A 198 21.80 8.04 5.76
C LEU A 198 22.33 8.60 4.43
N SER A 199 23.59 8.30 4.10
CA SER A 199 24.24 8.82 2.89
C SER A 199 23.69 8.18 1.61
N ASP A 200 23.30 6.91 1.70
CA ASP A 200 22.73 6.14 0.60
C ASP A 200 21.26 6.50 0.32
N ASP A 201 20.87 6.60 -0.95
CA ASP A 201 19.51 6.96 -1.36
C ASP A 201 18.43 5.94 -0.98
N ARG A 202 18.82 4.71 -0.62
CA ARG A 202 17.92 3.73 0.01
C ARG A 202 17.31 4.28 1.30
N TRP A 203 17.98 5.21 1.97
CA TRP A 203 17.54 5.86 3.20
C TRP A 203 16.90 7.23 2.99
N LYS A 204 16.55 7.60 1.74
CA LYS A 204 16.05 8.94 1.41
C LYS A 204 14.81 9.34 2.22
N VAL A 205 13.94 8.39 2.57
CA VAL A 205 12.75 8.68 3.39
C VAL A 205 13.14 9.02 4.83
N LEU A 206 14.02 8.24 5.46
CA LEU A 206 14.52 8.57 6.80
C LEU A 206 15.28 9.89 6.81
N ARG A 207 16.14 10.13 5.81
CA ARG A 207 16.94 11.35 5.66
C ARG A 207 16.04 12.58 5.56
N ASN A 208 15.11 12.56 4.60
CA ASN A 208 14.23 13.69 4.33
C ASN A 208 13.14 13.86 5.40
N GLY A 209 12.77 12.78 6.09
CA GLY A 209 11.80 12.78 7.17
C GLY A 209 12.36 13.20 8.54
N GLY A 210 13.63 13.60 8.61
CA GLY A 210 14.23 14.17 9.82
C GLY A 210 14.69 13.14 10.85
N TRP A 211 15.04 11.91 10.44
CA TRP A 211 15.53 10.89 11.37
C TRP A 211 16.76 11.33 12.17
N GLN A 212 17.69 12.07 11.54
CA GLN A 212 18.87 12.62 12.23
C GLN A 212 18.46 13.56 13.38
N TYR A 213 17.50 14.46 13.13
CA TYR A 213 16.97 15.33 14.17
C TYR A 213 16.34 14.53 15.31
N VAL A 214 15.56 13.50 15.00
CA VAL A 214 14.98 12.60 16.02
C VAL A 214 16.07 11.94 16.86
N ALA A 215 17.09 11.37 16.22
CA ALA A 215 18.20 10.72 16.92
C ALA A 215 18.92 11.70 17.85
N GLU A 216 19.25 12.90 17.37
CA GLU A 216 19.89 13.96 18.16
C GLU A 216 19.04 14.38 19.36
N MET A 217 17.72 14.57 19.17
CA MET A 217 16.83 14.97 20.27
C MET A 217 16.73 13.89 21.34
N ARG A 218 16.68 12.61 20.94
CA ARG A 218 16.68 11.49 21.88
C ARG A 218 17.97 11.45 22.71
N THR A 219 19.12 11.66 22.07
CA THR A 219 20.42 11.73 22.76
C THR A 219 20.45 12.88 23.76
N LYS A 220 20.00 14.09 23.37
CA LYS A 220 19.90 15.25 24.28
C LYS A 220 18.97 14.98 25.46
N ALA A 221 17.87 14.28 25.22
CA ALA A 221 16.91 13.85 26.25
C ALA A 221 17.37 12.64 27.08
N LYS A 222 18.60 12.12 26.87
CA LYS A 222 19.15 10.92 27.53
C LYS A 222 18.23 9.69 27.39
N MET A 223 17.54 9.59 26.26
CA MET A 223 16.72 8.44 25.94
C MET A 223 17.59 7.32 25.35
N PRO A 224 17.27 6.04 25.60
CA PRO A 224 17.94 4.94 24.94
C PRO A 224 17.84 5.06 23.41
N GLU A 225 18.95 4.78 22.73
CA GLU A 225 18.97 4.66 21.27
C GLU A 225 18.06 3.53 20.81
N ILE A 226 17.48 3.69 19.63
CA ILE A 226 16.73 2.62 18.96
C ILE A 226 17.73 1.90 18.07
N GLU A 227 18.04 0.65 18.39
CA GLU A 227 18.91 -0.17 17.56
C GLU A 227 18.21 -0.45 16.22
N ILE A 228 18.87 -0.22 15.09
CA ILE A 228 18.35 -0.56 13.75
C ILE A 228 19.32 -1.50 13.06
N ARG A 229 18.84 -2.70 12.66
CA ARG A 229 19.69 -3.73 12.06
C ARG A 229 18.97 -4.51 10.97
N ASN A 230 19.73 -4.86 9.91
CA ASN A 230 19.27 -5.77 8.87
C ASN A 230 19.38 -7.23 9.36
N VAL A 231 18.31 -8.00 9.16
CA VAL A 231 18.25 -9.45 9.37
C VAL A 231 17.86 -10.08 8.04
N PRO A 232 18.80 -10.63 7.27
CA PRO A 232 18.54 -11.09 5.90
C PRO A 232 17.54 -12.25 5.79
N ASP A 233 17.51 -13.13 6.80
CA ASP A 233 16.65 -14.29 6.83
C ASP A 233 15.30 -13.99 7.51
N LEU A 234 14.20 -14.32 6.82
CA LEU A 234 12.85 -14.05 7.31
C LEU A 234 12.49 -14.89 8.54
N HIS A 235 12.98 -16.13 8.63
CA HIS A 235 12.71 -16.99 9.80
C HIS A 235 13.44 -16.45 11.04
N GLU A 236 14.69 -16.01 10.88
CA GLU A 236 15.46 -15.35 11.92
C GLU A 236 14.80 -14.05 12.37
N LEU A 237 14.35 -13.21 11.41
CA LEU A 237 13.59 -12.00 11.71
C LEU A 237 12.33 -12.32 12.52
N ALA A 238 11.51 -13.26 12.05
CA ALA A 238 10.25 -13.63 12.68
C ALA A 238 10.42 -14.11 14.13
N SER A 239 11.52 -14.80 14.45
CA SER A 239 11.83 -15.27 15.81
C SER A 239 12.23 -14.18 16.81
N GLN A 240 12.63 -13.00 16.33
CA GLN A 240 13.18 -11.93 17.17
C GLN A 240 12.18 -10.80 17.45
N VAL A 241 11.05 -10.76 16.75
CA VAL A 241 10.15 -9.60 16.72
C VAL A 241 8.89 -9.83 17.55
N ASP A 242 8.45 -8.76 18.21
CA ASP A 242 7.17 -8.74 18.93
C ASP A 242 6.04 -8.23 18.03
N VAL A 243 6.36 -7.42 17.02
CA VAL A 243 5.41 -7.00 15.98
C VAL A 243 6.12 -7.10 14.63
N LEU A 244 5.55 -7.87 13.71
CA LEU A 244 6.06 -8.02 12.33
C LEU A 244 5.16 -7.27 11.35
N PHE A 245 5.71 -6.25 10.71
CA PHE A 245 5.09 -5.52 9.61
C PHE A 245 5.48 -6.17 8.27
N VAL A 246 4.48 -6.53 7.47
CA VAL A 246 4.62 -7.07 6.11
C VAL A 246 4.54 -5.92 5.11
N MET A 247 5.68 -5.51 4.58
CA MET A 247 5.86 -4.31 3.74
C MET A 247 6.59 -4.62 2.42
N ALA A 248 6.75 -5.89 2.07
CA ALA A 248 7.36 -6.34 0.83
C ALA A 248 6.37 -6.25 -0.35
N SER A 249 6.86 -6.03 -1.56
CA SER A 249 6.04 -6.11 -2.77
C SER A 249 5.63 -7.54 -3.08
N LEU A 250 4.42 -7.74 -3.61
CA LEU A 250 3.97 -9.05 -4.08
C LEU A 250 4.60 -9.39 -5.44
N ASN A 251 5.16 -10.58 -5.53
CA ASN A 251 5.67 -11.20 -6.75
C ASN A 251 5.73 -12.74 -6.52
N PRO A 252 6.10 -13.56 -7.51
CA PRO A 252 6.12 -15.01 -7.35
C PRO A 252 6.98 -15.53 -6.19
N SER A 253 8.08 -14.85 -5.82
CA SER A 253 8.96 -15.30 -4.72
C SER A 253 8.52 -14.82 -3.33
N THR A 254 7.64 -13.81 -3.26
CA THR A 254 7.11 -13.29 -1.98
C THR A 254 5.68 -13.75 -1.68
N LYS A 255 5.02 -14.39 -2.65
CA LYS A 255 3.70 -15.00 -2.45
C LYS A 255 3.80 -16.05 -1.33
N HIS A 256 2.92 -15.90 -0.33
CA HIS A 256 2.88 -16.71 0.88
C HIS A 256 4.22 -16.80 1.62
N ALA A 257 5.06 -15.75 1.54
CA ALA A 257 6.28 -15.67 2.32
C ALA A 257 6.01 -15.78 3.83
N ILE A 258 4.90 -15.22 4.31
CA ILE A 258 4.40 -15.45 5.67
C ILE A 258 3.51 -16.69 5.66
N ASN A 259 4.16 -17.86 5.68
CA ASN A 259 3.55 -19.17 5.74
C ASN A 259 3.52 -19.74 7.18
N ALA A 260 3.05 -20.98 7.33
CA ALA A 260 2.99 -21.68 8.61
C ALA A 260 4.36 -21.82 9.29
N GLU A 261 5.44 -21.98 8.52
CA GLU A 261 6.79 -22.09 9.08
C GLU A 261 7.25 -20.77 9.69
N VAL A 262 7.10 -19.65 8.97
CA VAL A 262 7.44 -18.31 9.48
C VAL A 262 6.61 -17.98 10.72
N LEU A 263 5.29 -18.22 10.66
CA LEU A 263 4.39 -18.02 11.80
C LEU A 263 4.77 -18.89 13.00
N SER A 264 5.30 -20.10 12.79
CA SER A 264 5.76 -20.97 13.88
C SER A 264 7.03 -20.48 14.57
N LYS A 265 7.82 -19.63 13.91
CA LYS A 265 9.02 -19.00 14.51
C LYS A 265 8.67 -17.81 15.39
N MET A 266 7.53 -17.16 15.14
CA MET A 266 7.08 -16.02 15.92
C MET A 266 6.76 -16.41 17.36
N ARG A 267 6.88 -15.44 18.27
CA ARG A 267 6.55 -15.64 19.67
C ARG A 267 5.03 -15.72 19.89
N PRO A 268 4.55 -16.47 20.91
CA PRO A 268 3.12 -16.52 21.24
C PRO A 268 2.47 -15.17 21.51
N ASP A 269 3.23 -14.19 21.99
CA ASP A 269 2.79 -12.82 22.27
C ASP A 269 3.01 -11.84 21.10
N ALA A 270 3.49 -12.32 19.95
CA ALA A 270 3.78 -11.49 18.79
C ALA A 270 2.52 -11.16 17.98
N HIS A 271 2.59 -10.05 17.23
CA HIS A 271 1.52 -9.58 16.36
C HIS A 271 1.99 -9.45 14.90
N LEU A 272 1.13 -9.77 13.95
CA LEU A 272 1.39 -9.63 12.51
C LEU A 272 0.58 -8.48 11.91
N ILE A 273 1.21 -7.57 11.18
CA ILE A 273 0.55 -6.44 10.53
C ILE A 273 0.79 -6.50 9.02
N ASN A 274 -0.27 -6.47 8.21
CA ASN A 274 -0.15 -6.46 6.75
C ASN A 274 -0.99 -5.34 6.14
N THR A 275 -0.30 -4.40 5.49
CA THR A 275 -0.89 -3.31 4.70
C THR A 275 -0.29 -3.27 3.29
N SER A 276 0.42 -4.33 2.88
CA SER A 276 1.04 -4.43 1.57
C SER A 276 0.14 -5.15 0.56
N ARG A 277 0.09 -6.48 0.61
CA ARG A 277 -0.76 -7.33 -0.26
C ARG A 277 -1.25 -8.56 0.48
N GLY A 278 -2.50 -8.94 0.25
CA GLY A 278 -3.13 -10.12 0.86
C GLY A 278 -2.33 -11.40 0.64
N PRO A 279 -1.99 -11.77 -0.61
CA PRO A 279 -1.27 -13.01 -0.92
C PRO A 279 0.17 -13.12 -0.39
N LEU A 280 0.70 -12.12 0.33
CA LEU A 280 1.98 -12.26 1.06
C LEU A 280 1.84 -13.16 2.29
N VAL A 281 0.62 -13.28 2.82
CA VAL A 281 0.29 -14.07 4.00
C VAL A 281 -0.61 -15.23 3.59
N ASP A 282 -0.23 -16.45 3.95
CA ASP A 282 -1.11 -17.60 3.81
C ASP A 282 -2.25 -17.48 4.84
N THR A 283 -3.46 -17.21 4.34
CA THR A 283 -4.67 -17.00 5.16
C THR A 283 -4.99 -18.21 6.05
N SER A 284 -4.80 -19.43 5.53
CA SER A 284 -5.09 -20.65 6.27
C SER A 284 -4.06 -20.87 7.37
N ALA A 285 -2.78 -20.63 7.06
CA ALA A 285 -1.70 -20.70 8.05
C ALA A 285 -1.89 -19.66 9.17
N LEU A 286 -2.27 -18.42 8.83
CA LEU A 286 -2.53 -17.39 9.83
C LEU A 286 -3.71 -17.75 10.75
N ALA A 287 -4.83 -18.20 10.18
CA ALA A 287 -5.98 -18.64 10.97
C ALA A 287 -5.60 -19.81 11.89
N GLY A 288 -4.82 -20.78 11.39
CA GLY A 288 -4.30 -21.89 12.17
C GLY A 288 -3.38 -21.44 13.31
N ALA A 289 -2.45 -20.52 13.04
CA ALA A 289 -1.55 -19.98 14.06
C ALA A 289 -2.31 -19.25 15.18
N LEU A 290 -3.35 -18.49 14.85
CA LEU A 290 -4.21 -17.79 15.82
C LEU A 290 -5.00 -18.77 16.69
N ARG A 291 -5.62 -19.80 16.08
CA ARG A 291 -6.34 -20.87 16.81
C ARG A 291 -5.44 -21.61 17.79
N GLN A 292 -4.20 -21.85 17.39
CA GLN A 292 -3.20 -22.57 18.17
C GLN A 292 -2.44 -21.69 19.17
N ASN A 293 -2.79 -20.41 19.30
CA ASN A 293 -2.07 -19.44 20.14
C ASN A 293 -0.56 -19.35 19.81
N LYS A 294 -0.19 -19.55 18.54
CA LYS A 294 1.20 -19.38 18.08
C LYS A 294 1.60 -17.92 17.96
N ILE A 295 0.63 -17.05 17.69
CA ILE A 295 0.75 -15.59 17.77
C ILE A 295 -0.47 -15.02 18.49
N ALA A 296 -0.35 -13.80 19.01
CA ALA A 296 -1.39 -13.18 19.83
C ALA A 296 -2.53 -12.60 18.98
N GLY A 297 -2.20 -12.00 17.84
CA GLY A 297 -3.18 -11.36 16.97
C GLY A 297 -2.60 -10.85 15.66
N ALA A 298 -3.48 -10.32 14.81
CA ALA A 298 -3.08 -9.69 13.56
C ALA A 298 -3.88 -8.41 13.27
N GLY A 299 -3.32 -7.53 12.46
CA GLY A 299 -4.00 -6.36 11.89
C GLY A 299 -3.78 -6.34 10.38
N LEU A 300 -4.84 -6.45 9.60
CA LEU A 300 -4.77 -6.65 8.16
C LEU A 300 -5.64 -5.61 7.48
N ASP A 301 -5.03 -4.78 6.65
CA ASP A 301 -5.75 -3.94 5.69
C ASP A 301 -5.99 -4.67 4.37
N VAL A 302 -5.27 -5.77 4.14
CA VAL A 302 -5.29 -6.52 2.89
C VAL A 302 -5.45 -8.03 3.14
N LEU A 303 -6.28 -8.69 2.34
CA LEU A 303 -6.62 -10.11 2.40
C LEU A 303 -6.49 -10.79 1.03
N GLU A 304 -6.18 -12.08 1.04
CA GLU A 304 -6.21 -12.88 -0.18
C GLU A 304 -7.68 -13.10 -0.62
N GLY A 305 -7.97 -12.89 -1.90
CA GLY A 305 -9.33 -13.00 -2.45
C GLY A 305 -10.14 -11.70 -2.48
N GLU A 306 -9.53 -10.57 -2.12
CA GLU A 306 -10.16 -9.25 -2.27
C GLU A 306 -10.66 -8.97 -3.70
N PRO A 307 -11.77 -8.23 -3.85
CA PRO A 307 -12.65 -7.71 -2.79
C PRO A 307 -13.67 -8.74 -2.26
N ASN A 308 -13.71 -9.95 -2.83
CA ASN A 308 -14.76 -10.95 -2.60
C ASN A 308 -14.46 -11.82 -1.38
N ILE A 309 -14.50 -11.22 -0.19
CA ILE A 309 -14.27 -11.92 1.07
C ILE A 309 -15.62 -12.46 1.60
N PRO A 310 -15.87 -13.78 1.57
CA PRO A 310 -17.13 -14.35 2.03
C PRO A 310 -17.21 -14.39 3.55
N ALA A 311 -18.42 -14.46 4.12
CA ALA A 311 -18.62 -14.63 5.56
C ALA A 311 -17.97 -15.92 6.12
N SER A 312 -17.73 -16.92 5.27
CA SER A 312 -17.02 -18.16 5.60
C SER A 312 -15.49 -18.02 5.62
N HIS A 313 -14.95 -16.83 5.38
CA HIS A 313 -13.51 -16.60 5.35
C HIS A 313 -12.87 -17.00 6.70
N PRO A 314 -11.73 -17.72 6.73
CA PRO A 314 -11.16 -18.28 7.97
C PRO A 314 -10.88 -17.25 9.06
N LEU A 315 -10.53 -16.01 8.68
CA LEU A 315 -10.27 -14.92 9.63
C LEU A 315 -11.54 -14.25 10.17
N LEU A 316 -12.70 -14.52 9.58
CA LEU A 316 -14.01 -14.06 10.06
C LEU A 316 -14.70 -15.12 10.94
N ALA A 317 -14.13 -16.32 11.05
CA ALA A 317 -14.65 -17.38 11.89
C ALA A 317 -14.74 -16.94 13.36
N GLU A 318 -15.77 -17.39 14.07
CA GLU A 318 -16.06 -16.96 15.45
C GLU A 318 -14.90 -17.19 16.42
N ASP A 319 -14.11 -18.24 16.21
CA ASP A 319 -12.96 -18.59 17.03
C ASP A 319 -11.69 -17.79 16.72
N VAL A 320 -11.71 -16.97 15.66
CA VAL A 320 -10.57 -16.17 15.18
C VAL A 320 -10.85 -14.67 15.16
N ARG A 321 -12.07 -14.25 14.80
CA ARG A 321 -12.45 -12.86 14.49
C ARG A 321 -12.10 -11.83 15.56
N ASP A 322 -12.09 -12.22 16.83
CA ASP A 322 -11.78 -11.32 17.95
C ASP A 322 -10.26 -11.10 18.14
N ARG A 323 -9.42 -11.88 17.44
CA ARG A 323 -7.95 -11.79 17.45
C ARG A 323 -7.37 -11.05 16.25
N VAL A 324 -8.22 -10.65 15.31
CA VAL A 324 -7.80 -9.94 14.10
C VAL A 324 -8.52 -8.62 13.98
N VAL A 325 -7.82 -7.60 13.53
CA VAL A 325 -8.42 -6.35 13.05
C VAL A 325 -8.36 -6.41 11.53
N LEU A 326 -9.51 -6.32 10.87
CA LEU A 326 -9.62 -6.39 9.42
C LEU A 326 -10.19 -5.08 8.88
N LEU A 327 -9.53 -4.51 7.87
CA LEU A 327 -9.96 -3.31 7.17
C LEU A 327 -10.07 -3.58 5.67
N PRO A 328 -10.96 -2.88 4.93
CA PRO A 328 -11.22 -3.17 3.53
C PRO A 328 -10.29 -2.38 2.59
N HIS A 329 -8.98 -2.62 2.68
CA HIS A 329 -7.96 -2.04 1.80
C HIS A 329 -8.00 -0.51 1.72
N ILE A 330 -7.92 0.12 2.90
CA ILE A 330 -8.01 1.58 3.08
C ILE A 330 -6.66 2.23 3.41
N GLY A 331 -5.54 1.54 3.20
CA GLY A 331 -4.17 2.00 3.47
C GLY A 331 -3.90 3.46 3.09
N SER A 332 -4.25 3.84 1.86
CA SER A 332 -4.03 5.19 1.34
C SER A 332 -5.29 6.08 1.37
N ALA A 333 -6.30 5.74 2.17
CA ALA A 333 -7.61 6.40 2.18
C ALA A 333 -7.65 7.67 3.05
N THR A 334 -6.69 8.58 2.86
CA THR A 334 -6.80 9.97 3.33
C THR A 334 -7.19 10.87 2.16
N ASN A 335 -7.84 12.01 2.45
CA ASN A 335 -8.23 12.95 1.39
C ASN A 335 -6.99 13.48 0.64
N GLU A 336 -5.92 13.73 1.38
CA GLU A 336 -4.64 14.22 0.93
C GLU A 336 -3.97 13.22 -0.02
N ALA A 337 -3.83 11.97 0.40
CA ALA A 337 -3.21 10.93 -0.42
C ALA A 337 -4.04 10.64 -1.67
N ARG A 338 -5.36 10.49 -1.55
CA ARG A 338 -6.24 10.20 -2.70
C ARG A 338 -6.21 11.33 -3.74
N ARG A 339 -6.21 12.60 -3.33
CA ARG A 339 -6.09 13.73 -4.27
C ARG A 339 -4.72 13.77 -4.94
N ALA A 340 -3.64 13.61 -4.17
CA ALA A 340 -2.27 13.62 -4.72
C ALA A 340 -2.04 12.46 -5.71
N MET A 341 -2.49 11.25 -5.36
CA MET A 341 -2.46 10.08 -6.25
C MET A 341 -3.26 10.32 -7.54
N ALA A 342 -4.46 10.90 -7.43
CA ALA A 342 -5.31 11.17 -8.58
C ALA A 342 -4.67 12.18 -9.54
N ASP A 343 -4.10 13.25 -8.99
CA ASP A 343 -3.34 14.23 -9.77
C ASP A 343 -2.15 13.60 -10.46
N TRP A 344 -1.39 12.72 -9.78
CA TRP A 344 -0.28 12.01 -10.39
C TRP A 344 -0.74 11.07 -11.50
N ALA A 345 -1.81 10.30 -11.29
CA ALA A 345 -2.35 9.41 -12.30
C ALA A 345 -2.80 10.17 -13.56
N ALA A 346 -3.45 11.32 -13.39
CA ALA A 346 -3.84 12.17 -14.51
C ALA A 346 -2.63 12.78 -15.22
N ARG A 347 -1.63 13.30 -14.47
CA ARG A 347 -0.40 13.86 -15.04
C ARG A 347 0.42 12.83 -15.81
N ASN A 348 0.51 11.61 -15.30
CA ASN A 348 1.17 10.50 -15.98
C ASN A 348 0.52 10.21 -17.33
N ALA A 349 -0.82 10.16 -17.39
CA ALA A 349 -1.54 9.93 -18.64
C ALA A 349 -1.32 11.07 -19.64
N LEU A 350 -1.54 12.33 -19.22
CA LEU A 350 -1.36 13.51 -20.08
C LEU A 350 0.10 13.66 -20.56
N GLY A 351 1.06 13.44 -19.67
CA GLY A 351 2.48 13.52 -19.98
C GLY A 351 2.97 12.36 -20.84
N GLY A 352 2.43 11.15 -20.66
CA GLY A 352 2.68 10.01 -21.54
C GLY A 352 2.25 10.27 -22.98
N LEU A 353 1.15 11.02 -23.17
CA LEU A 353 0.66 11.49 -24.46
C LEU A 353 1.42 12.71 -25.01
N GLY A 354 2.22 13.39 -24.19
CA GLY A 354 2.94 14.60 -24.56
C GLY A 354 2.06 15.86 -24.62
N VAL A 355 0.92 15.86 -23.93
CA VAL A 355 0.01 17.02 -23.84
C VAL A 355 0.71 18.17 -23.12
N SER A 356 0.62 19.39 -23.66
CA SER A 356 1.18 20.59 -23.04
C SER A 356 0.42 21.00 -21.79
N LYS A 357 1.11 21.58 -20.81
CA LYS A 357 0.47 22.25 -19.68
C LYS A 357 -0.17 23.53 -20.22
N GLU A 358 -1.49 23.65 -20.11
CA GLU A 358 -2.15 24.95 -20.27
C GLU A 358 -2.09 25.68 -18.93
N GLU A 359 -1.55 26.89 -18.91
CA GLU A 359 -1.83 27.87 -17.86
C GLU A 359 -2.79 28.90 -18.42
N HIS A 360 -3.78 29.31 -17.60
CA HIS A 360 -4.64 30.45 -17.88
C HIS A 360 -3.79 31.73 -18.04
N GLY A 361 -3.28 31.97 -19.24
CA GLY A 361 -2.74 33.27 -19.67
C GLY A 361 -1.22 33.44 -19.79
N GLN A 362 -0.39 32.39 -19.75
CA GLN A 362 1.04 32.52 -20.13
C GLN A 362 1.53 31.35 -20.99
N ASN A 363 2.19 31.70 -22.10
CA ASN A 363 2.60 30.81 -23.17
C ASN A 363 4.06 30.39 -22.95
N ASN A 364 4.32 29.25 -22.29
CA ASN A 364 5.69 28.74 -22.08
C ASN A 364 5.96 27.35 -22.67
N GLY A 365 5.02 26.70 -23.36
CA GLY A 365 5.31 25.44 -24.07
C GLY A 365 5.78 24.26 -23.19
N GLU A 366 5.67 24.36 -21.86
CA GLU A 366 6.04 23.29 -20.94
C GLU A 366 5.03 22.14 -21.03
N LYS A 367 5.53 20.92 -21.26
CA LYS A 367 4.69 19.71 -21.29
C LYS A 367 4.28 19.31 -19.88
N TRP A 368 3.12 18.65 -19.72
CA TRP A 368 2.93 17.80 -18.54
C TRP A 368 4.07 16.79 -18.55
N THR A 369 5.07 16.97 -17.70
CA THR A 369 6.14 16.00 -17.58
C THR A 369 5.61 14.88 -16.70
N MET A 370 5.78 13.63 -17.16
CA MET A 370 5.69 12.54 -16.21
C MET A 370 6.77 12.76 -15.14
N PRO A 371 6.49 12.56 -13.84
CA PRO A 371 7.53 12.55 -12.84
C PRO A 371 8.65 11.61 -13.32
N ALA A 372 9.87 12.14 -13.38
CA ALA A 372 11.03 11.33 -13.67
C ALA A 372 11.28 10.39 -12.50
N GLU A 373 10.84 9.13 -12.63
CA GLU A 373 11.40 7.92 -12.00
C GLU A 373 10.74 6.71 -12.70
N TYR A 374 11.10 6.52 -13.98
CA TYR A 374 10.83 5.26 -14.70
C TYR A 374 11.95 4.26 -14.36
N GLY A 375 11.58 3.17 -13.72
CA GLY A 375 12.45 2.04 -13.40
C GLY A 375 11.65 1.02 -12.61
N ALA A 376 11.30 -0.08 -13.26
CA ALA A 376 10.84 -1.29 -12.58
C ALA A 376 11.92 -1.82 -11.62
#